data_AF-A0A1X7SSC7-F1
#
_entry.id   AF-A0A1X7SSC7-F1
#
_cell.length_a   1.000
_cell.length_b   1.000
_cell.length_c   1.000
_cell.angle_alpha   90.00
_cell.angle_beta   90.00
_cell.angle_gamma   90.00
#
_symmetry.space_group_name_H-M   'P 1'
#
loop_
_entity.id
_entity.type
_entity.pdbx_description
1 polymer ?
#
loop_
_entity_poly.entity_id
_entity_poly.type
_entity_poly.pdbx_seq_one_letter_code
_entity_poly.pdbx_strand_id
1 'polypeptide(L)'
;KLEDGKKEISVLKEKLKELEKELAEKEEENKSLTENLKAKPKCTCPPDIAELVKAASGSLVPLYRYLGSSNGTNHFYTTSPDEIGTTTPGQIDKRGYRSEGIAAYIYADPPLLVAPAVVPLYRYYHEGIRDHLYTTDFNELACGEGNPDGYNYEGIQGYCFKNSLPGINRPLYRYWSDNANDHFYTTNESEIGTTTRESWL
;
A
#
# COMPACT_ATOMS: atom_id res chain seq x y z
N LYS A 1 51.05 -48.27 -22.97
CA LYS A 1 51.53 -47.62 -21.73
C LYS A 1 52.14 -46.24 -21.99
N LEU A 2 53.28 -46.12 -22.69
CA LEU A 2 53.89 -44.81 -23.01
C LEU A 2 53.08 -43.96 -24.01
N GLU A 3 52.54 -44.60 -25.06
CA GLU A 3 51.65 -43.94 -26.04
C GLU A 3 50.38 -43.40 -25.39
N ASP A 4 49.77 -44.18 -24.50
CA ASP A 4 48.53 -43.84 -23.81
C ASP A 4 48.74 -42.67 -22.86
N GLY A 5 49.85 -42.66 -22.11
CA GLY A 5 50.22 -41.54 -21.24
C GLY A 5 50.47 -40.23 -22.02
N LYS A 6 51.01 -40.30 -23.24
CA LYS A 6 51.18 -39.11 -24.09
C LYS A 6 49.82 -38.53 -24.56
N LYS A 7 48.86 -39.40 -24.88
CA LYS A 7 47.50 -38.98 -25.24
C LYS A 7 46.79 -38.33 -24.06
N GLU A 8 46.91 -38.91 -22.87
CA GLU A 8 46.32 -38.37 -21.65
C GLU A 8 46.91 -36.99 -21.28
N ILE A 9 48.24 -36.83 -21.40
CA ILE A 9 48.91 -35.53 -21.23
C ILE A 9 48.41 -34.50 -22.26
N SER A 10 48.19 -34.91 -23.52
CA SER A 10 47.66 -34.01 -24.55
C SER A 10 46.26 -33.52 -24.20
N VAL A 11 45.39 -34.41 -23.71
CA VAL A 11 44.02 -34.05 -23.29
C VAL A 11 44.05 -33.12 -22.08
N LEU A 12 44.93 -33.37 -21.11
CA LEU A 12 45.09 -32.52 -19.93
C LEU A 12 45.58 -31.12 -20.28
N LYS A 13 46.47 -30.99 -21.27
CA LYS A 13 46.95 -29.68 -21.75
C LYS A 13 45.84 -28.85 -22.40
N GLU A 14 44.99 -29.47 -23.21
CA GLU A 14 43.83 -28.76 -23.79
C GLU A 14 42.82 -28.35 -22.72
N LYS A 15 42.55 -29.22 -21.74
CA LYS A 15 41.68 -28.86 -20.60
C LYS A 15 42.25 -27.73 -19.76
N LEU A 16 43.57 -27.70 -19.56
CA LEU A 16 44.23 -26.61 -18.83
C LEU A 16 44.06 -25.28 -19.57
N LYS A 17 44.25 -25.29 -20.90
CA LYS A 17 44.09 -24.11 -21.73
C LYS A 17 42.65 -23.57 -21.73
N GLU A 18 41.66 -24.45 -21.73
CA GLU A 18 40.25 -24.03 -21.60
C GLU A 18 39.96 -23.42 -20.24
N LEU A 19 40.47 -24.01 -19.15
CA LEU A 19 40.31 -23.46 -17.80
C LEU A 19 41.00 -22.10 -17.63
N GLU A 20 42.17 -21.90 -18.24
CA GLU A 20 42.86 -20.60 -18.23
C GLU A 20 42.04 -19.52 -18.96
N LYS A 21 41.34 -19.89 -20.04
CA LYS A 21 40.45 -19.00 -20.76
C LYS A 21 39.21 -18.64 -19.95
N GLU A 22 38.55 -19.63 -19.35
CA GLU A 22 37.40 -19.41 -18.46
C GLU A 22 37.75 -18.52 -17.26
N LEU A 23 38.96 -18.68 -16.72
CA LEU A 23 39.45 -17.84 -15.63
C LEU A 23 39.58 -16.38 -16.06
N ALA A 24 40.17 -16.14 -17.23
CA ALA A 24 40.33 -14.77 -17.76
C ALA A 24 38.99 -14.08 -18.03
N GLU A 25 37.99 -14.81 -18.54
CA GLU A 25 36.63 -14.28 -18.74
C GLU A 25 35.97 -13.89 -17.41
N LYS A 26 36.12 -14.72 -16.38
CA LYS A 26 35.60 -14.42 -15.03
C LYS A 26 36.34 -13.27 -14.34
N GLU A 27 37.63 -13.09 -14.61
CA GLU A 27 38.40 -11.96 -14.09
C GLU A 27 37.92 -10.64 -14.70
N GLU A 28 37.61 -10.61 -16.00
CA GLU A 28 37.05 -9.43 -16.67
C GLU A 28 35.61 -9.15 -16.20
N GLU A 29 34.78 -10.18 -16.01
CA GLU A 29 33.45 -10.04 -15.42
C GLU A 29 33.52 -9.46 -14.00
N ASN A 30 34.41 -9.99 -13.15
CA ASN A 30 34.65 -9.45 -11.81
C ASN A 30 35.14 -8.01 -11.85
N LYS A 31 36.03 -7.67 -12.79
CA LYS A 31 36.50 -6.30 -12.97
C LYS A 31 35.34 -5.36 -13.34
N SER A 32 34.50 -5.74 -14.30
CA SER A 32 33.29 -5.00 -14.66
C SER A 32 32.34 -4.84 -13.47
N LEU A 33 32.10 -5.90 -12.70
CA LEU A 33 31.27 -5.88 -11.49
C LEU A 33 31.85 -4.94 -10.42
N THR A 34 33.16 -4.93 -10.22
CA THR A 34 33.82 -4.02 -9.26
C THR A 34 33.79 -2.57 -9.71
N GLU A 35 33.91 -2.29 -11.01
CA GLU A 35 33.73 -0.95 -11.57
C GLU A 35 32.28 -0.47 -11.41
N ASN A 36 31.30 -1.33 -11.70
CA ASN A 36 29.88 -1.06 -11.45
C ASN A 36 29.58 -0.83 -9.96
N LEU A 37 30.26 -1.55 -9.06
CA LEU A 37 30.13 -1.36 -7.61
C LEU A 37 30.76 -0.05 -7.13
N LYS A 38 31.87 0.38 -7.74
CA LYS A 38 32.50 1.70 -7.48
C LYS A 38 31.69 2.85 -8.09
N ALA A 39 30.98 2.59 -9.18
CA ALA A 39 30.07 3.52 -9.86
C ALA A 39 28.67 3.57 -9.22
N LYS A 40 28.35 2.68 -8.26
CA LYS A 40 27.17 2.88 -7.40
C LYS A 40 27.31 4.25 -6.74
N PRO A 41 26.24 5.07 -6.74
CA PRO A 41 26.32 6.39 -6.14
C PRO A 41 26.85 6.26 -4.71
N LYS A 42 27.93 7.01 -4.40
CA LYS A 42 28.39 7.19 -3.02
C LYS A 42 27.16 7.47 -2.18
N CYS A 43 27.02 6.79 -1.03
CA CYS A 43 25.95 7.04 -0.07
C CYS A 43 25.79 8.54 0.14
N THR A 44 24.83 9.12 -0.57
CA THR A 44 24.08 10.26 -0.07
C THR A 44 23.34 9.73 1.16
N CYS A 45 23.05 10.59 2.12
CA CYS A 45 22.05 10.28 3.14
C CYS A 45 20.86 9.54 2.48
N PRO A 46 20.22 8.56 3.15
CA PRO A 46 18.97 8.00 2.67
C PRO A 46 18.09 9.17 2.21
N PRO A 47 17.55 9.14 0.98
CA PRO A 47 16.71 10.22 0.49
C PRO A 47 15.67 10.53 1.54
N ASP A 48 15.46 11.82 1.80
CA ASP A 48 14.46 12.28 2.76
C ASP A 48 13.16 11.55 2.44
N ILE A 49 12.47 11.04 3.46
CA ILE A 49 11.21 10.33 3.28
C ILE A 49 10.22 11.22 2.49
N ALA A 50 10.33 12.55 2.62
CA ALA A 50 9.58 13.51 1.80
C ALA A 50 9.91 13.42 0.30
N GLU A 51 11.17 13.21 -0.08
CA GLU A 51 11.61 13.05 -1.47
C GLU A 51 11.15 11.70 -2.05
N LEU A 52 11.20 10.63 -1.25
CA LEU A 52 10.67 9.33 -1.62
C LEU A 52 9.15 9.37 -1.82
N VAL A 53 8.42 10.07 -0.95
CA VAL A 53 6.98 10.29 -1.09
C VAL A 53 6.66 11.11 -2.32
N LYS A 54 7.44 12.16 -2.59
CA LYS A 54 7.29 12.96 -3.79
C LYS A 54 7.49 12.11 -5.05
N ALA A 55 8.49 11.23 -5.07
CA ALA A 55 8.71 10.29 -6.16
C ALA A 55 7.58 9.25 -6.30
N ALA A 56 6.97 8.83 -5.19
CA ALA A 56 5.84 7.89 -5.16
C ALA A 56 4.47 8.54 -5.44
N SER A 57 4.37 9.87 -5.49
CA SER A 57 3.09 10.60 -5.59
C SER A 57 2.27 10.27 -6.84
N GLY A 58 2.90 9.79 -7.92
CA GLY A 58 2.21 9.34 -9.13
C GLY A 58 1.33 8.09 -8.95
N SER A 59 1.44 7.40 -7.82
CA SER A 59 0.64 6.22 -7.47
C SER A 59 -0.55 6.54 -6.56
N LEU A 60 -0.73 7.81 -6.18
CA LEU A 60 -1.86 8.23 -5.36
C LEU A 60 -3.15 8.30 -6.19
N VAL A 61 -4.20 7.73 -5.64
CA VAL A 61 -5.57 7.78 -6.17
C VAL A 61 -6.50 8.40 -5.13
N PRO A 62 -7.58 9.07 -5.57
CA PRO A 62 -8.57 9.61 -4.65
C PRO A 62 -9.30 8.48 -3.91
N LEU A 63 -9.49 8.64 -2.61
CA LEU A 63 -10.46 7.92 -1.81
C LEU A 63 -11.72 8.78 -1.74
N TYR A 64 -12.74 8.40 -2.51
CA TYR A 64 -14.02 9.09 -2.55
C TYR A 64 -14.86 8.71 -1.34
N ARG A 65 -15.63 9.67 -0.81
CA ARG A 65 -16.59 9.48 0.29
C ARG A 65 -18.01 9.70 -0.23
N TYR A 66 -18.92 8.86 0.24
CA TYR A 66 -20.32 8.90 -0.12
C TYR A 66 -21.20 8.71 1.11
N LEU A 67 -22.36 9.36 1.12
CA LEU A 67 -23.38 9.24 2.16
C LEU A 67 -24.63 8.54 1.62
N GLY A 68 -25.04 7.43 2.22
CA GLY A 68 -26.24 6.69 1.83
C GLY A 68 -27.53 7.50 2.05
N SER A 69 -28.35 7.70 1.01
CA SER A 69 -29.58 8.53 1.07
C SER A 69 -30.78 7.81 1.67
N SER A 70 -30.73 6.49 1.81
CA SER A 70 -31.87 5.69 2.30
C SER A 70 -32.08 5.75 3.81
N ASN A 71 -31.30 6.58 4.54
CA ASN A 71 -31.51 7.08 5.91
C ASN A 71 -30.36 8.00 6.42
N GLY A 72 -29.30 8.26 5.65
CA GLY A 72 -28.22 9.18 6.04
C GLY A 72 -27.22 8.62 7.05
N THR A 73 -27.13 7.29 7.18
CA THR A 73 -26.42 6.63 8.29
C THR A 73 -25.35 5.63 7.85
N ASN A 74 -24.88 5.68 6.60
CA ASN A 74 -23.78 4.81 6.17
C ASN A 74 -22.85 5.59 5.25
N HIS A 75 -21.63 5.80 5.71
CA HIS A 75 -20.56 6.33 4.87
C HIS A 75 -19.86 5.22 4.11
N PHE A 76 -19.74 5.40 2.80
CA PHE A 76 -19.02 4.50 1.93
C PHE A 76 -17.79 5.17 1.35
N TYR A 77 -16.68 4.43 1.29
CA TYR A 77 -15.40 4.93 0.80
C TYR A 77 -14.84 4.00 -0.27
N THR A 78 -14.46 4.57 -1.40
CA THR A 78 -13.88 3.77 -2.48
C THR A 78 -12.85 4.54 -3.30
N THR A 79 -11.84 3.83 -3.78
CA THR A 79 -10.89 4.30 -4.79
C THR A 79 -11.38 4.07 -6.21
N SER A 80 -12.49 3.35 -6.38
CA SER A 80 -13.10 3.05 -7.66
C SER A 80 -14.36 3.89 -7.87
N PRO A 81 -14.31 4.92 -8.74
CA PRO A 81 -15.49 5.68 -9.16
C PRO A 81 -16.64 4.80 -9.66
N ASP A 82 -16.31 3.68 -10.30
CA ASP A 82 -17.27 2.79 -10.96
C ASP A 82 -18.11 1.98 -9.96
N GLU A 83 -17.66 1.85 -8.70
CA GLU A 83 -18.44 1.16 -7.66
C GLU A 83 -19.76 1.88 -7.35
N ILE A 84 -19.77 3.21 -7.45
CA ILE A 84 -20.95 4.07 -7.21
C ILE A 84 -21.51 4.61 -8.53
N GLY A 85 -20.66 5.08 -9.44
CA GLY A 85 -21.06 5.60 -10.74
C GLY A 85 -21.30 7.11 -10.80
N THR A 86 -20.95 7.86 -9.74
CA THR A 86 -20.77 9.32 -9.79
C THR A 86 -19.66 9.74 -8.85
N THR A 87 -18.86 10.74 -9.23
CA THR A 87 -17.85 11.39 -8.36
C THR A 87 -18.14 12.88 -8.18
N THR A 88 -19.24 13.38 -8.73
CA THR A 88 -19.61 14.80 -8.64
C THR A 88 -20.26 15.05 -7.28
N PRO A 89 -19.67 15.88 -6.40
CA PRO A 89 -20.24 16.16 -5.08
C PRO A 89 -21.71 16.61 -5.18
N GLY A 90 -22.54 16.04 -4.34
CA GLY A 90 -23.98 16.29 -4.29
C GLY A 90 -24.82 15.41 -5.23
N GLN A 91 -24.23 14.75 -6.25
CA GLN A 91 -24.97 13.81 -7.08
C GLN A 91 -25.27 12.51 -6.32
N ILE A 92 -26.47 11.97 -6.57
CA ILE A 92 -26.91 10.69 -6.01
C ILE A 92 -26.84 9.65 -7.12
N ASP A 93 -26.21 8.51 -6.84
CA ASP A 93 -26.14 7.40 -7.79
C ASP A 93 -27.45 6.58 -7.84
N LYS A 94 -27.45 5.55 -8.67
CA LYS A 94 -28.56 4.59 -8.80
C LYS A 94 -28.79 3.71 -7.56
N ARG A 95 -27.84 3.67 -6.62
CA ARG A 95 -27.91 2.92 -5.36
C ARG A 95 -28.32 3.80 -4.18
N GLY A 96 -28.51 5.10 -4.40
CA GLY A 96 -28.90 6.07 -3.39
C GLY A 96 -27.73 6.70 -2.64
N TYR A 97 -26.47 6.50 -3.03
CA TYR A 97 -25.33 7.15 -2.40
C TYR A 97 -25.11 8.55 -2.97
N ARG A 98 -25.08 9.56 -2.09
CA ARG A 98 -24.70 10.93 -2.44
C ARG A 98 -23.18 11.06 -2.37
N SER A 99 -22.54 11.54 -3.43
CA SER A 99 -21.11 11.85 -3.40
C SER A 99 -20.84 13.05 -2.51
N GLU A 100 -19.88 12.91 -1.60
CA GLU A 100 -19.33 14.01 -0.79
C GLU A 100 -17.96 14.48 -1.30
N GLY A 101 -17.47 13.86 -2.39
CA GLY A 101 -16.20 14.19 -3.02
C GLY A 101 -15.03 13.35 -2.50
N ILE A 102 -13.84 13.92 -2.55
CA ILE A 102 -12.58 13.25 -2.18
C ILE A 102 -12.33 13.46 -0.69
N ALA A 103 -12.27 12.38 0.10
CA ALA A 103 -11.94 12.44 1.53
C ALA A 103 -10.43 12.38 1.80
N ALA A 104 -9.68 11.68 0.96
CA ALA A 104 -8.22 11.56 1.05
C ALA A 104 -7.62 11.14 -0.29
N TYR A 105 -6.28 11.14 -0.35
CA TYR A 105 -5.53 10.43 -1.40
C TYR A 105 -4.77 9.29 -0.73
N ILE A 106 -4.89 8.09 -1.30
CA ILE A 106 -4.19 6.88 -0.82
C ILE A 106 -3.49 6.22 -1.99
N TYR A 107 -2.54 5.32 -1.74
CA TYR A 107 -1.88 4.59 -2.83
C TYR A 107 -2.80 3.45 -3.32
N ALA A 108 -2.93 3.29 -4.63
CA ALA A 108 -3.68 2.15 -5.19
C ALA A 108 -2.96 0.82 -4.95
N ASP A 109 -1.63 0.84 -5.05
CA ASP A 109 -0.72 -0.28 -4.87
C ASP A 109 0.40 0.10 -3.89
N PRO A 110 1.05 -0.85 -3.19
CA PRO A 110 2.11 -0.53 -2.25
C PRO A 110 3.34 0.00 -3.01
N PRO A 111 3.73 1.28 -2.86
CA PRO A 111 4.82 1.84 -3.64
C PRO A 111 6.15 1.27 -3.14
N LEU A 112 6.96 0.68 -4.02
CA LEU A 112 8.24 0.05 -3.65
C LEU A 112 9.17 0.98 -2.84
N LEU A 113 9.13 2.29 -3.13
CA LEU A 113 9.95 3.31 -2.46
C LEU A 113 9.58 3.57 -1.00
N VAL A 114 8.33 3.34 -0.61
CA VAL A 114 7.82 3.59 0.76
C VAL A 114 7.12 2.38 1.36
N ALA A 115 7.23 1.20 0.73
CA ALA A 115 6.56 -0.04 1.10
C ALA A 115 6.66 -0.40 2.60
N PRO A 116 7.81 -0.22 3.29
CA PRO A 116 7.90 -0.52 4.72
C PRO A 116 7.07 0.41 5.63
N ALA A 117 6.69 1.59 5.14
CA ALA A 117 5.98 2.62 5.89
C ALA A 117 4.47 2.67 5.60
N VAL A 118 4.04 2.03 4.51
CA VAL A 118 2.62 1.94 4.14
C VAL A 118 2.05 0.56 4.48
N VAL A 119 0.78 0.55 4.83
CA VAL A 119 0.01 -0.63 5.18
C VAL A 119 -1.31 -0.62 4.40
N PRO A 120 -1.89 -1.79 4.11
CA PRO A 120 -3.20 -1.87 3.48
C PRO A 120 -4.28 -1.25 4.38
N LEU A 121 -5.25 -0.59 3.75
CA LEU A 121 -6.52 -0.21 4.33
C LEU A 121 -7.56 -1.24 3.90
N TYR A 122 -7.91 -2.14 4.80
CA TYR A 122 -8.88 -3.20 4.58
C TYR A 122 -10.30 -2.65 4.65
N ARG A 123 -11.20 -3.18 3.83
CA ARG A 123 -12.65 -2.90 3.84
C ARG A 123 -13.41 -4.14 4.30
N TYR A 124 -14.37 -3.95 5.18
CA TYR A 124 -15.31 -4.95 5.62
C TYR A 124 -16.74 -4.41 5.56
N TYR A 125 -17.71 -5.29 5.37
CA TYR A 125 -19.13 -4.94 5.33
C TYR A 125 -19.96 -5.80 6.27
N HIS A 126 -20.82 -5.16 7.07
CA HIS A 126 -21.79 -5.83 7.92
C HIS A 126 -23.21 -5.68 7.34
N GLU A 127 -23.79 -6.79 6.88
CA GLU A 127 -25.12 -6.77 6.21
C GLU A 127 -26.26 -6.38 7.18
N GLY A 128 -26.24 -6.90 8.41
CA GLY A 128 -27.29 -6.65 9.41
C GLY A 128 -27.47 -5.18 9.82
N ILE A 129 -26.38 -4.44 10.04
CA ILE A 129 -26.44 -3.00 10.36
C ILE A 129 -26.19 -2.09 9.14
N ARG A 130 -25.82 -2.68 8.00
CA ARG A 130 -25.50 -1.99 6.74
C ARG A 130 -24.40 -0.94 6.92
N ASP A 131 -23.27 -1.35 7.47
CA ASP A 131 -22.12 -0.48 7.78
C ASP A 131 -20.83 -1.03 7.16
N HIS A 132 -19.90 -0.12 6.85
CA HIS A 132 -18.57 -0.47 6.38
C HIS A 132 -17.50 -0.09 7.40
N LEU A 133 -16.64 -1.05 7.72
CA LEU A 133 -15.44 -0.80 8.50
C LEU A 133 -14.22 -0.72 7.58
N TYR A 134 -13.45 0.35 7.75
CA TYR A 134 -12.12 0.53 7.18
C TYR A 134 -11.07 0.51 8.28
N THR A 135 -10.05 -0.33 8.13
CA THR A 135 -8.99 -0.47 9.14
C THR A 135 -7.67 -0.88 8.54
N THR A 136 -6.57 -0.49 9.19
CA THR A 136 -5.22 -0.99 8.87
C THR A 136 -4.82 -2.19 9.73
N ASP A 137 -5.63 -2.54 10.73
CA ASP A 137 -5.40 -3.71 11.58
C ASP A 137 -6.25 -4.88 11.07
N PHE A 138 -5.60 -5.81 10.36
CA PHE A 138 -6.28 -7.01 9.84
C PHE A 138 -6.87 -7.89 10.95
N ASN A 139 -6.31 -7.82 12.16
CA ASN A 139 -6.74 -8.62 13.30
C ASN A 139 -7.80 -7.92 14.15
N GLU A 140 -8.23 -6.71 13.79
CA GLU A 140 -9.32 -6.01 14.48
C GLU A 140 -10.60 -6.86 14.49
N LEU A 141 -10.83 -7.63 13.42
CA LEU A 141 -12.00 -8.49 13.24
C LEU A 141 -11.59 -9.94 12.96
N ALA A 142 -11.11 -10.67 13.98
CA ALA A 142 -10.88 -12.13 14.03
C ALA A 142 -10.74 -12.88 12.67
N CYS A 143 -9.84 -12.40 11.79
CA CYS A 143 -9.47 -13.00 10.51
C CYS A 143 -10.58 -13.21 9.45
N GLY A 144 -11.59 -12.33 9.36
CA GLY A 144 -12.42 -12.15 8.15
C GLY A 144 -13.38 -13.28 7.73
N GLU A 145 -13.24 -14.50 8.29
CA GLU A 145 -14.16 -15.63 8.10
C GLU A 145 -14.78 -15.99 9.45
N GLY A 146 -16.03 -15.57 9.67
CA GLY A 146 -16.79 -15.94 10.88
C GLY A 146 -16.64 -14.99 12.08
N ASN A 147 -16.40 -13.70 11.81
CA ASN A 147 -16.36 -12.68 12.86
C ASN A 147 -17.64 -12.74 13.74
N PRO A 148 -17.54 -12.91 15.08
CA PRO A 148 -18.71 -12.83 15.97
C PRO A 148 -19.49 -11.51 15.83
N ASP A 149 -18.84 -10.45 15.36
CA ASP A 149 -19.44 -9.14 15.15
C ASP A 149 -20.06 -8.95 13.75
N GLY A 150 -20.13 -9.98 12.90
CA GLY A 150 -20.95 -9.96 11.67
C GLY A 150 -20.38 -9.23 10.43
N TYR A 151 -19.14 -8.76 10.49
CA TYR A 151 -18.45 -8.12 9.36
C TYR A 151 -17.75 -9.13 8.44
N ASN A 152 -18.02 -9.01 7.13
CA ASN A 152 -17.39 -9.81 6.08
C ASN A 152 -16.27 -9.02 5.40
N TYR A 153 -15.14 -9.67 5.15
CA TYR A 153 -14.01 -9.04 4.45
C TYR A 153 -14.32 -8.83 2.96
N GLU A 154 -14.10 -7.61 2.45
CA GLU A 154 -14.37 -7.25 1.05
C GLU A 154 -13.11 -6.95 0.23
N GLY A 155 -11.93 -6.83 0.87
CA GLY A 155 -10.67 -6.61 0.19
C GLY A 155 -9.83 -5.44 0.73
N ILE A 156 -8.81 -5.08 -0.04
CA ILE A 156 -7.95 -3.93 0.22
C ILE A 156 -8.49 -2.75 -0.58
N GLN A 157 -8.82 -1.66 0.10
CA GLN A 157 -9.28 -0.42 -0.56
C GLN A 157 -8.13 0.40 -1.14
N GLY A 158 -6.94 0.26 -0.56
CA GLY A 158 -5.69 0.89 -0.98
C GLY A 158 -4.65 0.81 0.15
N TYR A 159 -3.62 1.65 0.08
CA TYR A 159 -2.52 1.66 1.05
C TYR A 159 -2.29 3.07 1.59
N CYS A 160 -2.09 3.16 2.91
CA CYS A 160 -1.83 4.41 3.61
C CYS A 160 -0.66 4.27 4.58
N PHE A 161 -0.10 5.38 5.04
CA PHE A 161 0.97 5.36 6.03
C PHE A 161 0.49 4.80 7.37
N LYS A 162 1.27 3.88 7.95
CA LYS A 162 0.98 3.34 9.28
C LYS A 162 1.05 4.39 10.38
N ASN A 163 1.98 5.33 10.25
CA ASN A 163 2.28 6.35 11.25
C ASN A 163 2.02 7.76 10.70
N SER A 164 1.68 8.68 11.61
CA SER A 164 1.66 10.10 11.28
C SER A 164 3.09 10.62 11.12
N LEU A 165 3.35 11.25 9.98
CA LEU A 165 4.60 11.89 9.57
C LEU A 165 4.29 13.37 9.33
N PRO A 166 4.56 14.25 10.32
CA PRO A 166 4.24 15.67 10.23
C PRO A 166 4.78 16.31 8.95
N GLY A 167 3.90 17.02 8.23
CA GLY A 167 4.25 17.69 6.97
C GLY A 167 4.26 16.78 5.73
N ILE A 168 4.03 15.47 5.88
CA ILE A 168 4.07 14.49 4.80
C ILE A 168 2.70 13.85 4.55
N ASN A 169 2.04 13.38 5.61
CA ASN A 169 0.70 12.81 5.53
C ASN A 169 -0.25 13.46 6.56
N ARG A 170 -1.54 13.20 6.38
CA ARG A 170 -2.57 13.55 7.35
C ARG A 170 -3.17 12.28 7.95
N PRO A 171 -3.44 12.23 9.26
CA PRO A 171 -4.18 11.13 9.86
C PRO A 171 -5.58 11.03 9.25
N LEU A 172 -6.06 9.79 9.04
CA LEU A 172 -7.45 9.51 8.78
C LEU A 172 -8.10 9.14 10.12
N TYR A 173 -8.90 10.05 10.67
CA TYR A 173 -9.60 9.83 11.92
C TYR A 173 -10.83 8.96 11.70
N ARG A 174 -11.08 8.02 12.61
CA ARG A 174 -12.27 7.14 12.63
C ARG A 174 -13.14 7.47 13.83
N TYR A 175 -14.44 7.55 13.60
CA TYR A 175 -15.46 7.75 14.63
C TYR A 175 -16.54 6.67 14.50
N TRP A 176 -17.20 6.36 15.61
CA TRP A 176 -18.35 5.47 15.67
C TRP A 176 -19.54 6.24 16.23
N SER A 177 -20.73 6.01 15.67
CA SER A 177 -21.99 6.55 16.17
C SER A 177 -22.97 5.43 16.44
N ASP A 178 -23.28 5.15 17.70
CA ASP A 178 -24.30 4.14 18.09
C ASP A 178 -25.68 4.47 17.52
N ASN A 179 -26.01 5.76 17.43
CA ASN A 179 -27.31 6.21 16.91
C ASN A 179 -27.45 5.96 15.41
N ALA A 180 -26.36 6.10 14.66
CA ALA A 180 -26.34 5.87 13.22
C ALA A 180 -25.99 4.43 12.85
N ASN A 181 -25.33 3.68 13.75
CA ASN A 181 -24.63 2.44 13.44
C ASN A 181 -23.67 2.62 12.26
N ASP A 182 -22.81 3.64 12.35
CA ASP A 182 -21.99 4.09 11.22
C ASP A 182 -20.56 4.42 11.66
N HIS A 183 -19.60 4.01 10.83
CA HIS A 183 -18.23 4.50 10.93
C HIS A 183 -18.00 5.71 10.02
N PHE A 184 -17.57 6.81 10.64
CA PHE A 184 -17.19 8.02 9.90
C PHE A 184 -15.67 8.20 9.87
N TYR A 185 -15.15 8.50 8.67
CA TYR A 185 -13.74 8.75 8.44
C TYR A 185 -13.48 10.11 7.82
N THR A 186 -12.51 10.84 8.37
CA THR A 186 -12.13 12.16 7.85
C THR A 186 -10.66 12.51 8.08
N THR A 187 -10.10 13.27 7.13
CA THR A 187 -8.82 13.97 7.29
C THR A 187 -9.02 15.46 7.57
N ASN A 188 -10.26 15.94 7.56
CA ASN A 188 -10.62 17.34 7.73
C ASN A 188 -10.79 17.68 9.21
N GLU A 189 -9.92 18.55 9.71
CA GLU A 189 -9.95 19.02 11.10
C GLU A 189 -11.26 19.72 11.49
N SER A 190 -11.98 20.31 10.53
CA SER A 190 -13.28 20.95 10.80
C SER A 190 -14.42 19.94 11.04
N GLU A 191 -14.25 18.70 10.57
CA GLU A 191 -15.21 17.61 10.81
C GLU A 191 -14.86 16.81 12.08
N ILE A 192 -13.69 17.07 12.66
CA ILE A 192 -13.27 16.54 13.94
C ILE A 192 -13.94 17.37 15.03
N GLY A 193 -14.98 16.80 15.67
CA GLY A 193 -15.52 17.36 16.90
C GLY A 193 -14.41 17.55 17.94
N THR A 194 -14.54 18.56 18.81
CA THR A 194 -13.54 18.85 19.84
C THR A 194 -13.18 17.58 20.61
N THR A 195 -11.91 17.20 20.61
CA THR A 195 -11.38 16.03 21.34
C THR A 195 -11.35 16.21 22.86
N THR A 196 -12.10 17.18 23.39
CA THR A 196 -12.25 17.41 24.83
C THR A 196 -13.37 16.55 25.38
N ARG A 197 -12.97 15.58 26.20
CA ARG A 197 -13.77 14.62 26.99
C ARG A 197 -14.66 15.30 28.04
N GLU A 198 -15.58 16.18 27.63
CA GLU A 198 -16.45 16.98 28.52
C GLU A 198 -17.90 17.07 28.02
N SER A 199 -18.38 16.19 27.13
CA SER A 199 -19.79 16.25 26.71
C SER A 199 -20.40 14.90 26.31
N TRP A 200 -20.20 13.88 27.15
CA TRP A 200 -21.08 12.72 27.19
C TRP A 200 -21.45 12.45 28.66
N LEU A 201 -22.46 13.17 29.15
CA LEU A 201 -23.26 12.84 30.34
C LEU A 201 -24.66 12.44 29.88
#